data_AF-W1XMI1-F1
#
_entry.id   AF-W1XMI1-F1
#
_cell.length_a   1.000
_cell.length_b   1.000
_cell.length_c   1.000
_cell.angle_alpha   90.00
_cell.angle_beta   90.00
_cell.angle_gamma   90.00
#
_symmetry.space_group_name_H-M   'P 1'
#
loop_
_entity.id
_entity.type
_entity.pdbx_description
1 polymer ?
#
loop_
_entity_poly.entity_id
_entity_poly.type
_entity_poly.pdbx_seq_one_letter_code
_entity_poly.pdbx_strand_id
1 'polypeptide(L)' 'LTGIKFISGKVVESPVVDGCNMYYECKVILKQKVDVNSVNPELNLDEEENGYTMYFGEIVAQYLRE' A
#
# COMPACT_ATOMS: atom_id res chain seq x y z
N LEU A 1 -20.96 1.42 -9.68
CA LEU A 1 -20.51 1.01 -8.32
C LEU A 1 -19.88 -0.37 -8.46
N THR A 2 -18.59 -0.50 -8.15
CA THR A 2 -17.74 -1.65 -8.51
C THR A 2 -18.01 -2.95 -7.74
N GLY A 3 -19.05 -3.02 -6.90
CA GLY A 3 -19.43 -4.23 -6.16
C GLY A 3 -18.47 -4.65 -5.04
N ILE A 4 -17.48 -3.80 -4.70
CA ILE A 4 -16.48 -4.08 -3.66
C ILE A 4 -17.10 -3.83 -2.28
N LYS A 5 -16.91 -4.81 -1.36
CA LYS A 5 -17.30 -4.70 0.04
C LYS A 5 -16.05 -4.52 0.90
N PHE A 6 -16.18 -3.73 1.96
CA PHE A 6 -15.12 -3.49 2.94
C PHE A 6 -15.54 -4.05 4.30
N ILE A 7 -14.57 -4.56 5.06
CA ILE A 7 -14.73 -4.98 6.46
C ILE A 7 -13.66 -4.31 7.32
N SER A 8 -13.92 -4.19 8.62
CA SER A 8 -12.95 -3.60 9.57
C SER A 8 -11.65 -4.40 9.61
N GLY A 9 -10.53 -3.69 9.71
CA GLY A 9 -9.25 -4.29 10.08
C GLY A 9 -9.29 -4.85 11.50
N LYS A 10 -8.39 -5.79 11.79
CA LYS A 10 -8.21 -6.43 13.09
C LYS A 10 -7.36 -5.58 14.05
N VAL A 11 -6.36 -4.86 13.52
CA VAL A 11 -5.37 -4.10 14.30
C VAL A 11 -5.31 -2.63 13.87
N VAL A 12 -5.45 -2.32 12.58
CA VAL A 12 -5.47 -0.93 12.08
C VAL A 12 -6.89 -0.44 11.80
N GLU A 13 -7.08 0.88 11.82
CA GLU A 13 -8.38 1.52 11.56
C GLU A 13 -8.78 1.48 10.08
N SER A 14 -7.81 1.33 9.17
CA SER A 14 -8.07 1.22 7.74
C SER A 14 -8.83 -0.09 7.44
N PRO A 15 -9.92 -0.04 6.65
CA PRO A 15 -10.65 -1.25 6.30
C PRO A 15 -9.88 -2.10 5.32
N VAL A 16 -10.20 -3.40 5.27
CA VAL A 16 -9.73 -4.32 4.24
C VAL A 16 -10.83 -4.63 3.23
N VAL A 17 -10.43 -5.00 2.01
CA VAL A 17 -11.36 -5.43 0.96
C VAL A 17 -11.83 -6.86 1.24
N ASP A 18 -13.13 -7.07 1.42
CA ASP A 18 -13.69 -8.41 1.61
C ASP A 18 -13.49 -9.27 0.36
N GLY A 19 -13.30 -10.57 0.55
CA GLY A 19 -13.14 -11.54 -0.54
C GLY A 19 -11.69 -11.87 -0.94
N CYS A 20 -10.69 -11.29 -0.29
CA CYS A 20 -9.29 -11.67 -0.49
C CYS A 20 -8.92 -12.95 0.31
N ASN A 21 -7.96 -13.73 -0.19
CA ASN A 21 -7.48 -14.96 0.45
C ASN A 21 -6.49 -14.70 1.59
N MET A 22 -5.79 -13.56 1.56
CA MET A 22 -4.74 -13.18 2.49
C MET A 22 -4.81 -11.67 2.74
N TYR A 23 -4.55 -11.29 3.98
CA TYR A 23 -4.56 -9.90 4.42
C TYR A 23 -3.28 -9.58 5.17
N TYR A 24 -2.75 -8.39 4.91
CA TYR A 24 -1.66 -7.79 5.66
C TYR A 24 -2.08 -6.40 6.08
N GLU A 25 -2.10 -6.17 7.39
CA GLU A 25 -2.31 -4.84 7.94
C GLU A 25 -0.96 -4.25 8.30
N CYS A 26 -0.71 -3.02 7.84
CA CYS A 26 0.58 -2.38 7.97
C CYS A 26 0.48 -1.02 8.65
N LYS A 27 1.46 -0.67 9.48
CA LYS A 27 1.70 0.71 9.92
C LYS A 27 2.81 1.32 9.08
N VAL A 28 2.62 2.54 8.59
CA VAL A 28 3.67 3.27 7.88
C VAL A 28 4.76 3.66 8.87
N ILE A 29 5.98 3.16 8.66
CA ILE A 29 7.14 3.45 9.51
C ILE A 29 8.12 4.42 8.85
N LEU A 30 8.10 4.53 7.51
CA LEU A 30 8.92 5.47 6.76
C LEU A 30 8.22 5.90 5.47
N LYS A 31 8.38 7.17 5.12
CA LYS A 31 8.00 7.75 3.83
C LYS A 31 9.24 8.39 3.22
N GLN A 32 9.56 8.05 1.98
CA GLN A 32 10.71 8.58 1.26
C GLN A 32 10.29 9.03 -0.14
N LYS A 33 10.61 10.27 -0.51
CA LYS A 33 10.46 10.75 -1.89
C LYS A 33 11.46 10.04 -2.80
N VAL A 34 10.99 9.59 -3.96
CA VAL A 34 11.85 8.99 -4.99
C VAL A 34 12.55 10.11 -5.74
N ASP A 35 13.87 10.03 -5.82
CA ASP A 35 14.62 10.82 -6.79
C ASP A 35 14.51 10.14 -8.15
N VAL A 36 13.66 10.67 -9.02
CA VAL A 36 13.41 10.12 -10.36
C VAL A 36 14.67 10.05 -11.22
N ASN A 37 15.66 10.92 -10.96
CA ASN A 37 16.95 10.88 -11.68
C ASN A 37 17.81 9.66 -11.30
N SER A 38 17.52 9.03 -10.16
CA SER A 38 18.19 7.82 -9.69
C SER A 38 17.52 6.52 -10.15
N VAL A 39 16.36 6.62 -10.79
CA VAL A 39 15.60 5.45 -11.28
C VAL A 39 16.13 5.01 -12.64
N ASN A 40 16.04 3.71 -12.94
CA ASN A 40 16.37 3.18 -14.26
C ASN A 40 15.60 3.96 -15.34
N PRO A 41 16.29 4.62 -16.30
CA PRO A 41 15.66 5.38 -17.37
C PRO A 41 14.66 4.59 -18.23
N GLU A 42 14.76 3.26 -18.28
CA GLU A 42 13.81 2.41 -19.02
C GLU A 42 12.41 2.34 -18.40
N LEU A 43 12.26 2.77 -17.14
CA LEU A 43 10.99 2.67 -16.41
C LEU A 43 10.00 3.82 -16.72
N ASN A 44 10.38 4.78 -17.57
CA ASN A 44 9.54 5.90 -18.03
C ASN A 44 8.65 6.49 -16.92
N LEU A 45 9.28 6.85 -15.80
CA LEU A 45 8.58 7.52 -14.71
C LEU A 45 8.42 8.99 -15.09
N ASP A 46 7.18 9.42 -15.28
CA ASP A 46 6.87 10.82 -15.53
C ASP A 46 7.24 11.67 -14.30
N GLU A 47 7.78 12.86 -14.53
CA GLU A 47 7.89 13.88 -13.49
C GLU A 47 6.50 14.40 -13.15
N GLU A 48 5.73 13.64 -12.38
CA GLU A 48 4.48 14.14 -11.82
C GLU A 48 4.76 15.26 -10.81
N GLU A 49 3.84 16.22 -10.73
CA GLU A 49 3.95 17.44 -9.90
C GLU A 49 4.29 17.17 -8.43
N ASN A 50 3.99 15.96 -7.93
CA ASN A 50 4.28 15.52 -6.57
C ASN A 50 5.30 14.37 -6.47
N GLY A 51 5.77 13.84 -7.61
CA GLY A 51 6.69 12.71 -7.71
C GLY A 51 6.21 11.42 -7.01
N TYR A 52 7.06 10.39 -7.05
CA TYR A 52 6.76 9.11 -6.41
C TYR A 52 7.20 9.11 -4.94
N THR A 53 6.47 8.39 -4.08
CA THR A 53 6.81 8.22 -2.66
C THR A 53 6.84 6.74 -2.31
N MET A 54 7.98 6.27 -1.80
CA MET A 54 8.10 4.94 -1.21
C MET A 54 7.57 4.97 0.21
N TYR A 55 6.65 4.05 0.51
CA TYR A 55 6.12 3.81 1.84
C TYR A 55 6.66 2.47 2.34
N PHE A 56 7.31 2.48 3.49
CA PHE A 56 7.72 1.26 4.17
C PHE A 56 6.74 0.99 5.29
N GLY A 57 6.15 -0.20 5.26
CA GLY A 57 5.14 -0.64 6.22
C GLY A 57 5.67 -1.75 7.12
N GLU A 58 5.46 -1.62 8.43
CA GLU A 58 5.59 -2.72 9.38
C GLU A 58 4.30 -3.55 9.33
N ILE A 59 4.39 -4.85 9.05
CA ILE A 59 3.25 -5.77 9.13
C ILE A 59 2.90 -5.96 10.60
N VAL A 60 1.69 -5.52 10.99
CA VAL A 60 1.17 -5.62 12.36
C VAL A 60 0.10 -6.69 12.51
N ALA A 61 -0.47 -7.18 11.41
CA ALA A 61 -1.31 -8.37 11.38
C ALA A 61 -1.19 -9.09 10.04
N GLN A 62 -1.28 -10.42 10.07
CA GLN A 62 -1.45 -11.25 8.89
C GLN A 62 -2.51 -12.31 9.16
N TYR A 63 -3.40 -12.55 8.19
CA TYR A 63 -4.40 -13.60 8.35
C TYR A 63 -4.89 -14.10 6.99
N LEU A 64 -5.09 -15.42 6.93
CA LEU A 64 -5.88 -16.05 5.87
C LEU A 64 -7.36 -15.82 6.15
N ARG A 65 -8.16 -15.90 5.09
CA ARG A 65 -9.61 -16.01 5.25
C ARG A 65 -9.95 -17.35 5.90
N GLU A 66 -10.71 -17.33 6.98
CA GLU A 66 -11.34 -18.53 7.57
C GLU A 66 -12.46 -19.06 6.66
#